data_AF-A0A7C1VVX3-F1
#
_entry.id   AF-A0A7C1VVX3-F1
#
_cell.length_a   1.000
_cell.length_b   1.000
_cell.length_c   1.000
_cell.angle_alpha   90.00
_cell.angle_beta   90.00
_cell.angle_gamma   90.00
#
_symmetry.space_group_name_H-M   'P 1'
#
loop_
_entity.id
_entity.type
_entity.pdbx_description
1 polymer ?
#
loop_
_entity_poly.entity_id
_entity_poly.type
_entity_poly.pdbx_seq_one_letter_code
_entity_poly.pdbx_strand_id
1 'polypeptide(L)'
;MSLLKTYELMKQAEQEVEVSTEEQEKVAEEMEVLAKYAEAAEEGLKAEFGEDYSLEDVEKLAEMLIQRDLEIEDEEVKVAELAEAGQIMAQAFAEELQKIADQSEEKSE
;
A
#
# COMPACT_ATOMS: atom_id res chain seq x y z
N MET A 1 -7.11 -22.23 -0.72
CA MET A 1 -6.52 -22.49 -2.05
C MET A 1 -5.14 -21.82 -2.03
N SER A 2 -4.08 -22.47 -2.52
CA SER A 2 -2.73 -21.87 -2.57
C SER A 2 -2.61 -20.94 -3.79
N LEU A 3 -1.80 -19.88 -3.67
CA LEU A 3 -1.51 -18.92 -4.74
C LEU A 3 -0.96 -19.61 -5.99
N LEU A 4 -0.11 -20.63 -5.82
CA LEU A 4 0.40 -21.45 -6.91
C LEU A 4 -0.70 -22.25 -7.61
N LYS A 5 -1.67 -22.76 -6.84
CA LYS A 5 -2.82 -23.48 -7.39
C LYS A 5 -3.74 -22.56 -8.20
N THR A 6 -3.85 -21.29 -7.79
CA THR A 6 -4.53 -20.25 -8.58
C THR A 6 -3.77 -19.97 -9.88
N TYR A 7 -2.45 -19.86 -9.82
CA TYR A 7 -1.58 -19.69 -11.00
C TYR A 7 -1.69 -20.86 -12.00
N GLU A 8 -1.65 -22.11 -11.52
CA GLU A 8 -1.77 -23.30 -12.36
C GLU A 8 -3.16 -23.42 -13.00
N LEU A 9 -4.23 -23.11 -12.24
CA LEU A 9 -5.59 -23.09 -12.76
C LEU A 9 -5.78 -22.00 -13.83
N MET A 10 -5.11 -20.85 -13.70
CA MET A 10 -5.17 -19.77 -14.69
C MET A 10 -4.40 -20.08 -15.97
N LYS A 11 -3.22 -20.70 -15.88
CA LYS A 11 -2.49 -21.15 -17.07
C LYS A 11 -3.28 -22.19 -17.88
N GLN A 12 -4.10 -22.99 -17.19
CA GLN A 12 -5.08 -23.87 -17.84
C GLN A 12 -6.29 -23.09 -18.39
N ALA A 13 -6.78 -22.08 -17.68
CA ALA A 13 -7.91 -21.26 -18.11
C ALA A 13 -7.60 -20.36 -19.32
N GLU A 14 -6.37 -19.85 -19.45
CA GLU A 14 -5.86 -19.14 -20.64
C GLU A 14 -5.96 -20.00 -21.92
N GLN A 15 -5.95 -21.32 -21.78
CA GLN A 15 -6.11 -22.24 -22.92
C GLN A 15 -7.56 -22.48 -23.34
N GLU A 16 -8.56 -22.16 -22.50
CA GLU A 16 -9.95 -22.59 -22.73
C GLU A 16 -11.06 -21.53 -22.56
N VAL A 17 -10.79 -20.29 -22.15
CA VAL A 17 -11.89 -19.33 -21.88
C VAL A 17 -11.70 -17.99 -22.60
N GLU A 18 -12.65 -17.67 -23.50
CA GLU A 18 -12.96 -16.30 -23.97
C GLU A 18 -13.42 -15.45 -22.77
N VAL A 19 -12.47 -15.06 -21.93
CA VAL A 19 -12.66 -14.01 -20.93
C VAL A 19 -12.53 -12.68 -21.66
N SER A 20 -13.40 -11.71 -21.35
CA SER A 20 -13.34 -10.40 -21.98
C SER A 20 -11.94 -9.79 -21.82
N THR A 21 -11.41 -9.11 -22.84
CA THR A 21 -10.03 -8.59 -22.86
C THR A 21 -9.68 -7.75 -21.62
N GLU A 22 -10.65 -7.01 -21.05
CA GLU A 22 -10.45 -6.21 -19.84
C GLU A 22 -10.29 -7.04 -18.56
N GLU A 23 -10.99 -8.17 -18.44
CA GLU A 23 -10.86 -9.07 -17.27
C GLU A 23 -9.55 -9.86 -17.34
N GLN A 24 -9.08 -10.21 -18.55
CA GLN A 24 -7.75 -10.82 -18.72
C GLN A 24 -6.63 -9.83 -18.40
N GLU A 25 -6.74 -8.57 -18.81
CA GLU A 25 -5.75 -7.55 -18.48
C GLU A 25 -5.66 -7.30 -16.97
N LYS A 26 -6.80 -7.17 -16.27
CA LYS A 26 -6.80 -7.02 -14.81
C LYS A 26 -6.21 -8.21 -14.08
N VAL A 27 -6.57 -9.42 -14.51
CA VAL A 27 -6.00 -10.65 -13.94
C VAL A 27 -4.50 -10.70 -14.19
N ALA A 28 -4.03 -10.37 -15.39
CA ALA A 28 -2.61 -10.35 -15.72
C ALA A 28 -1.84 -9.32 -14.88
N GLU A 29 -2.40 -8.13 -14.67
CA GLU A 29 -1.82 -7.10 -13.80
C GLU A 29 -1.74 -7.57 -12.34
N GLU A 30 -2.83 -8.12 -11.79
CA GLU A 30 -2.85 -8.68 -10.43
C GLU A 30 -1.82 -9.81 -10.27
N MET A 31 -1.68 -10.67 -11.29
CA MET A 31 -0.70 -11.74 -11.30
C MET A 31 0.73 -11.23 -11.40
N GLU A 32 1.00 -10.19 -12.19
CA GLU A 32 2.33 -9.59 -12.31
C GLU A 32 2.76 -8.99 -10.96
N VAL A 33 1.84 -8.34 -10.25
CA VAL A 33 2.10 -7.78 -8.91
C VAL A 33 2.43 -8.90 -7.92
N LEU A 34 1.62 -9.96 -7.86
CA LEU A 34 1.89 -11.11 -6.98
C LEU A 34 3.22 -11.81 -7.32
N ALA A 35 3.56 -11.92 -8.60
CA ALA A 35 4.83 -12.50 -9.04
C ALA A 35 6.03 -11.68 -8.55
N LYS A 36 5.95 -10.34 -8.60
CA LYS A 36 7.01 -9.46 -8.07
C LYS A 36 7.23 -9.66 -6.57
N TYR A 37 6.16 -9.80 -5.79
CA TYR A 37 6.28 -10.07 -4.35
C TYR A 37 6.85 -11.47 -4.06
N ALA A 38 6.45 -12.47 -4.83
CA ALA A 38 7.02 -13.82 -4.73
C ALA A 38 8.52 -13.84 -5.07
N GLU A 39 8.92 -13.13 -6.13
CA GLU A 39 10.33 -12.99 -6.54
C GLU A 39 11.15 -12.27 -5.46
N ALA A 40 10.64 -11.14 -4.93
CA ALA A 40 11.30 -10.41 -3.85
C ALA A 40 11.44 -11.27 -2.57
N ALA A 41 10.40 -12.03 -2.23
CA ALA A 41 10.44 -12.96 -1.11
C ALA A 41 11.46 -14.09 -1.33
N GLU A 42 11.51 -14.67 -2.53
CA GLU A 42 12.47 -15.70 -2.89
C GLU A 42 13.91 -15.17 -2.83
N GLU A 43 14.18 -13.99 -3.38
CA GLU A 43 15.51 -13.35 -3.31
C GLU A 43 15.93 -13.08 -1.87
N GLY A 44 15.01 -12.60 -1.03
CA GLY A 44 15.26 -12.35 0.40
C GLY A 44 15.59 -13.63 1.16
N LEU A 45 14.77 -14.66 1.01
CA LEU A 45 15.00 -15.96 1.66
C LEU A 45 16.28 -16.61 1.14
N LYS A 46 16.57 -16.47 -0.15
CA LYS A 46 17.78 -17.00 -0.76
C LYS A 46 19.04 -16.30 -0.26
N ALA A 47 18.97 -14.99 -0.05
CA ALA A 47 20.09 -14.22 0.51
C ALA A 47 20.40 -14.62 1.97
N GLU A 48 19.39 -14.97 2.75
CA GLU A 48 19.53 -15.23 4.19
C GLU A 48 19.72 -16.71 4.54
N PHE A 49 19.04 -17.61 3.82
CA PHE A 49 19.02 -19.06 4.08
C PHE A 49 19.60 -19.90 2.94
N GLY A 50 20.07 -19.29 1.84
CA GLY A 50 20.62 -20.03 0.70
C GLY A 50 19.52 -20.73 -0.10
N GLU A 51 19.45 -22.06 -0.09
CA GLU A 51 18.31 -22.80 -0.68
C GLU A 51 17.55 -23.59 0.39
N ASP A 52 17.84 -23.34 1.68
CA ASP A 52 17.23 -24.03 2.82
C ASP A 52 15.95 -23.31 3.29
N TYR A 53 15.02 -23.14 2.36
CA TYR A 53 13.68 -22.60 2.62
C TYR A 53 12.64 -23.38 1.83
N SER A 54 11.43 -23.44 2.35
CA SER A 54 10.32 -24.09 1.67
C SER A 54 9.54 -23.10 0.81
N LEU A 55 8.77 -23.64 -0.14
CA LEU A 55 7.85 -22.84 -0.95
C LEU A 55 6.78 -22.13 -0.09
N GLU A 56 6.41 -22.74 1.04
CA GLU A 56 5.50 -22.13 2.02
C GLU A 56 6.12 -20.91 2.70
N ASP A 57 7.45 -20.87 2.88
CA ASP A 57 8.14 -19.72 3.44
C ASP A 57 8.16 -18.54 2.45
N VAL A 58 8.31 -18.83 1.16
CA VAL A 58 8.18 -17.82 0.09
C VAL A 58 6.77 -17.25 0.05
N GLU A 59 5.74 -18.10 0.10
CA GLU A 59 4.34 -17.65 0.12
C GLU A 59 4.06 -16.75 1.34
N LYS A 60 4.51 -17.15 2.54
CA LYS A 60 4.33 -16.36 3.77
C LYS A 60 5.05 -15.03 3.71
N LEU A 61 6.30 -15.01 3.24
CA LEU A 61 7.05 -13.78 3.16
C LEU A 61 6.45 -12.83 2.12
N ALA A 62 6.02 -13.34 0.96
CA ALA A 62 5.31 -12.53 -0.03
C ALA A 62 4.01 -11.93 0.53
N GLU A 63 3.22 -12.71 1.26
CA GLU A 63 2.01 -12.23 1.94
C GLU A 63 2.33 -11.14 2.98
N MET A 64 3.40 -11.32 3.77
CA MET A 64 3.84 -10.32 4.74
C MET A 64 4.33 -9.03 4.07
N LEU A 65 5.00 -9.11 2.93
CA LEU A 65 5.44 -7.94 2.16
C LEU A 65 4.24 -7.15 1.64
N ILE A 66 3.24 -7.83 1.06
CA ILE A 66 2.00 -7.19 0.59
C ILE A 66 1.27 -6.51 1.74
N GLN A 67 1.11 -7.19 2.88
CA GLN A 67 0.44 -6.61 4.06
C GLN A 67 1.17 -5.37 4.57
N ARG A 68 2.50 -5.42 4.64
CA ARG A 68 3.31 -4.29 5.08
C ARG A 68 3.16 -3.09 4.16
N ASP A 69 3.15 -3.28 2.84
CA ASP A 69 3.01 -2.17 1.91
C ASP A 69 1.62 -1.50 2.03
N LEU A 70 0.56 -2.30 2.26
CA LEU A 70 -0.77 -1.78 2.57
C LEU A 70 -0.80 -0.99 3.89
N GLU A 71 -0.11 -1.48 4.93
CA GLU A 71 -0.03 -0.76 6.21
C GLU A 71 0.73 0.56 6.08
N ILE A 72 1.82 0.60 5.28
CA ILE A 72 2.57 1.83 5.02
C ILE A 72 1.71 2.84 4.27
N GLU A 73 0.98 2.41 3.24
CA GLU A 73 0.07 3.27 2.49
C GLU A 73 -1.01 3.89 3.42
N ASP A 74 -1.61 3.07 4.29
CA ASP A 74 -2.58 3.53 5.30
C ASP A 74 -1.96 4.53 6.30
N GLU A 75 -0.73 4.32 6.72
CA GLU A 75 -0.01 5.23 7.62
C GLU A 75 0.32 6.56 6.93
N GLU A 76 0.78 6.53 5.69
CA GLU A 76 1.07 7.74 4.91
C GLU A 76 -0.18 8.59 4.71
N VAL A 77 -1.33 7.97 4.42
CA VAL A 77 -2.62 8.66 4.33
C VAL A 77 -2.98 9.33 5.66
N LYS A 78 -2.86 8.63 6.79
CA LYS A 78 -3.13 9.21 8.13
C LYS A 78 -2.20 10.38 8.45
N VAL A 79 -0.92 10.29 8.09
CA VAL A 79 0.04 11.37 8.30
C VAL A 79 -0.34 12.61 7.48
N ALA A 80 -0.75 12.42 6.22
CA ALA A 80 -1.23 13.51 5.38
C ALA A 80 -2.48 14.19 5.97
N GLU A 81 -3.46 13.41 6.42
CA GLU A 81 -4.67 13.92 7.08
C GLU A 81 -4.35 14.72 8.35
N LEU A 82 -3.45 14.21 9.19
CA LEU A 82 -3.02 14.90 10.42
C LEU A 82 -2.25 16.19 10.10
N ALA A 83 -1.43 16.19 9.05
CA ALA A 83 -0.71 17.37 8.60
C ALA A 83 -1.68 18.46 8.12
N GLU A 84 -2.69 18.11 7.33
CA GLU A 84 -3.73 19.03 6.88
C GLU A 84 -4.52 19.60 8.07
N ALA A 85 -4.96 18.74 8.99
CA ALA A 85 -5.66 19.18 10.21
C ALA A 85 -4.79 20.14 11.05
N GLY A 86 -3.49 19.85 11.16
CA GLY A 86 -2.52 20.72 11.83
C GLY A 86 -2.40 22.10 11.18
N GLN A 87 -2.36 22.16 9.85
CA GLN A 87 -2.31 23.42 9.10
C GLN A 87 -3.58 24.26 9.31
N ILE A 88 -4.76 23.63 9.26
CA ILE A 88 -6.04 24.31 9.51
C ILE A 88 -6.07 24.90 10.92
N MET A 89 -5.67 24.11 11.93
CA MET A 89 -5.60 24.59 13.31
C MET A 89 -4.62 25.76 13.47
N ALA A 90 -3.42 25.66 12.89
CA ALA A 90 -2.42 26.72 12.95
C ALA A 90 -2.92 28.03 12.31
N GLN A 91 -3.62 27.94 11.18
CA GLN A 91 -4.25 29.10 10.53
C GLN A 91 -5.33 29.72 11.41
N ALA A 92 -6.22 28.90 12.00
CA ALA A 92 -7.25 29.38 12.90
C ALA A 92 -6.65 30.08 14.15
N PHE A 93 -5.57 29.53 14.71
CA PHE A 93 -4.85 30.17 15.81
C PHE A 93 -4.23 31.50 15.40
N ALA A 94 -3.61 31.58 14.22
CA ALA A 94 -3.02 32.81 13.72
C ALA A 94 -4.08 33.90 13.50
N GLU A 95 -5.24 33.54 12.93
CA GLU A 95 -6.37 34.46 12.75
C GLU A 95 -6.91 34.98 14.08
N GLU A 96 -7.04 34.09 15.09
CA GLU A 96 -7.54 34.50 16.40
C GLU A 96 -6.56 35.42 17.12
N LEU A 97 -5.25 35.15 17.04
CA LEU A 97 -4.22 36.03 17.57
C LEU A 97 -4.24 37.40 16.89
N GLN A 98 -4.43 37.44 15.56
CA GLN A 98 -4.54 38.70 14.82
C GLN A 98 -5.78 39.48 15.25
N LYS A 99 -6.95 38.84 15.38
CA LYS A 99 -8.17 39.49 15.89
C LYS A 99 -7.97 40.08 17.29
N ILE A 100 -7.29 39.36 18.17
CA ILE A 100 -6.98 39.86 19.53
C ILE A 100 -6.06 41.08 19.46
N ALA A 101 -5.04 41.04 18.59
CA ALA A 101 -4.14 42.18 18.38
C ALA A 101 -4.92 43.41 17.88
N ASP A 102 -5.74 43.25 16.83
CA ASP A 102 -6.54 44.32 16.24
C ASP A 102 -7.54 44.92 17.27
N GLN A 103 -8.19 44.08 18.08
CA GLN A 103 -9.10 44.54 19.15
C GLN A 103 -8.38 45.24 20.32
N SER A 104 -7.10 44.96 20.53
CA SER A 104 -6.31 45.60 21.58
C SER A 104 -5.83 46.99 21.17
N GLU A 105 -5.60 47.22 19.87
CA GLU A 105 -5.26 48.52 19.31
C GLU A 105 -6.48 49.47 19.30
N GLU A 106 -7.68 48.98 18.96
CA GLU A 106 -8.93 49.78 18.99
C GLU A 106 -9.35 50.28 20.39
N LYS A 107 -8.90 49.64 21.47
CA LYS A 107 -9.21 50.05 22.86
C LYS A 107 -8.20 51.03 23.46
N SER A 108 -7.15 51.37 22.72
CA SER A 108 -6.05 52.21 23.18
C SER A 108 -6.07 53.65 22.60
N GLU A 109 -7.03 53.96 21.73
CA GLU A 109 -7.40 55.34 21.30
C GLU A 109 -8.59 55.88 22.09
#